data_AF-A0A1V9Y7V1-F1
#
_entry.id   AF-A0A1V9Y7V1-F1
#
_cell.length_a   1.000
_cell.length_b   1.000
_cell.length_c   1.000
_cell.angle_alpha   90.00
_cell.angle_beta   90.00
_cell.angle_gamma   90.00
#
_symmetry.space_group_name_H-M   'P 1'
#
loop_
_entity.id
_entity.type
_entity.pdbx_description
1 polymer ?
#
loop_
_entity_poly.entity_id
_entity_poly.type
_entity_poly.pdbx_seq_one_letter_code
_entity_poly.pdbx_strand_id
1 'polypeptide(L)'
;MFLYQRVWQSVRQYSTGPSSVIKNYGDFNTLAAEIRAIAKAQSSKLEMPDTQLLKSLNRTDLIHAIRKKHGGFVAVAKKLSLPIDTNAKSVDVNKKLAVRQKRRRERLIELNKHNVF
;
A
#
# COMPACT_ATOMS: atom_id res chain seq x y z
N MET A 1 -20.90 -27.04 46.21
CA MET A 1 -19.44 -26.83 46.09
C MET A 1 -19.10 -26.93 44.62
N PHE A 2 -18.46 -25.90 44.06
CA PHE A 2 -18.60 -25.41 42.69
C PHE A 2 -18.09 -26.33 41.56
N LEU A 3 -18.96 -26.59 40.57
CA LEU A 3 -18.64 -27.06 39.22
C LEU A 3 -18.03 -25.90 38.42
N TYR A 4 -16.75 -25.99 38.06
CA TYR A 4 -16.09 -25.06 37.14
C TYR A 4 -16.23 -25.54 35.69
N GLN A 5 -17.33 -25.17 35.05
CA GLN A 5 -17.40 -25.04 33.60
C GLN A 5 -18.30 -23.86 33.24
N ARG A 6 -17.70 -22.73 32.83
CA ARG A 6 -18.30 -21.87 31.81
C ARG A 6 -17.31 -20.83 31.30
N VAL A 7 -16.92 -21.04 30.04
CA VAL A 7 -16.96 -20.02 29.00
C VAL A 7 -15.97 -18.86 29.17
N TRP A 8 -14.77 -19.08 28.64
CA TRP A 8 -13.98 -18.01 28.01
C TRP A 8 -14.67 -17.60 26.70
N GLN A 9 -15.72 -16.78 26.76
CA GLN A 9 -16.20 -16.01 25.61
C GLN A 9 -16.08 -14.52 25.93
N SER A 10 -14.94 -13.95 25.58
CA SER A 10 -14.81 -12.60 25.04
C SER A 10 -13.35 -12.21 25.13
N VAL A 11 -12.64 -12.32 24.02
CA VAL A 11 -11.62 -11.39 23.50
C VAL A 11 -10.84 -12.20 22.46
N ARG A 12 -11.50 -12.43 21.32
CA ARG A 12 -10.82 -12.72 20.06
C ARG A 12 -11.74 -12.56 18.87
N GLN A 13 -12.46 -11.45 18.81
CA GLN A 13 -12.83 -10.92 17.50
C GLN A 13 -11.55 -10.30 16.92
N TYR A 14 -10.63 -11.15 16.43
CA TYR A 14 -9.73 -10.65 15.41
C TYR A 14 -10.64 -10.33 14.23
N SER A 15 -10.79 -9.04 13.99
CA SER A 15 -11.32 -8.54 12.74
C SER A 15 -10.60 -9.29 11.63
N THR A 16 -11.33 -10.19 10.99
CA THR A 16 -10.95 -10.71 9.70
C THR A 16 -10.81 -9.48 8.82
N GLY A 17 -9.56 -9.08 8.54
CA GLY A 17 -9.25 -8.09 7.51
C GLY A 17 -10.02 -8.45 6.24
N PRO A 18 -10.43 -7.46 5.43
CA PRO A 18 -11.42 -7.66 4.37
C PRO A 18 -11.03 -8.86 3.51
N SER A 19 -11.87 -9.89 3.61
CA SER A 19 -11.78 -11.19 2.97
C SER A 19 -11.15 -11.07 1.58
N SER A 20 -10.04 -11.79 1.38
CA SER A 20 -9.41 -12.00 0.09
C SER A 20 -10.32 -12.88 -0.78
N VAL A 21 -11.44 -12.32 -1.22
CA VAL A 21 -12.12 -12.81 -2.42
C VAL A 21 -11.10 -12.63 -3.54
N ILE A 22 -10.68 -13.71 -4.20
CA ILE A 22 -9.78 -13.66 -5.35
C ILE A 22 -10.55 -12.94 -6.47
N LYS A 23 -10.50 -11.61 -6.44
CA LYS A 23 -11.19 -10.76 -7.41
C LYS A 23 -10.36 -10.78 -8.68
N ASN A 24 -10.96 -11.19 -9.78
CA ASN A 24 -10.36 -11.08 -11.10
C ASN A 24 -10.29 -9.59 -11.50
N TYR A 25 -9.13 -8.96 -11.29
CA TYR A 25 -8.84 -7.60 -11.77
C TYR A 25 -8.51 -7.56 -13.28
N GLY A 26 -8.98 -8.56 -14.04
CA GLY A 26 -8.98 -8.53 -15.49
C GLY A 26 -9.94 -7.49 -16.03
N ASP A 27 -11.11 -7.37 -15.39
CA ASP A 27 -12.11 -6.40 -15.77
C ASP A 27 -11.78 -5.01 -15.22
N PHE A 28 -11.92 -4.00 -16.08
CA PHE A 28 -11.63 -2.63 -15.70
C PHE A 28 -12.62 -2.11 -14.65
N ASN A 29 -13.88 -2.53 -14.71
CA ASN A 29 -14.93 -2.05 -13.80
C ASN A 29 -14.69 -2.47 -12.34
N THR A 30 -14.24 -3.71 -12.11
CA THR A 30 -13.92 -4.21 -10.77
C THR A 30 -12.70 -3.51 -10.20
N LEU A 31 -11.68 -3.29 -11.05
CA LEU A 31 -10.49 -2.52 -10.72
C LEU A 31 -10.85 -1.06 -10.36
N ALA A 32 -11.67 -0.41 -11.19
CA ALA A 32 -12.09 0.98 -11.01
C ALA A 32 -12.83 1.20 -9.69
N ALA A 33 -13.75 0.30 -9.35
CA ALA A 33 -14.50 0.36 -8.10
C ALA A 33 -13.59 0.26 -6.87
N GLU A 34 -12.63 -0.68 -6.90
CA GLU A 34 -11.69 -0.87 -5.80
C GLU A 34 -10.74 0.33 -5.67
N ILE A 35 -10.21 0.84 -6.79
CA ILE A 35 -9.36 2.05 -6.81
C ILE A 35 -10.12 3.25 -6.22
N ARG A 36 -11.38 3.45 -6.58
CA ARG A 36 -12.22 4.52 -6.02
C ARG A 36 -12.49 4.34 -4.52
N ALA A 37 -12.72 3.10 -4.08
CA ALA A 37 -12.91 2.80 -2.66
C ALA A 37 -11.65 3.13 -1.84
N ILE A 38 -10.47 2.77 -2.36
CA ILE A 38 -9.18 3.08 -1.73
C ILE A 38 -8.92 4.60 -1.75
N ALA A 39 -9.19 5.27 -2.87
CA ALA A 39 -9.04 6.72 -2.98
C ALA A 39 -9.92 7.46 -1.95
N LYS A 40 -11.18 7.04 -1.80
CA LYS A 40 -12.12 7.61 -0.82
C LYS A 40 -11.70 7.33 0.63
N ALA A 41 -11.09 6.18 0.90
CA ALA A 41 -10.64 5.81 2.24
C ALA A 41 -9.40 6.59 2.68
N GLN A 42 -8.52 6.95 1.74
CA GLN A 42 -7.23 7.59 2.04
C GLN A 42 -7.30 9.11 2.07
N SER A 43 -8.07 9.73 1.19
CA SER A 43 -8.07 11.18 1.02
C SER A 43 -9.48 11.73 0.80
N SER A 44 -9.73 12.93 1.33
CA SER A 44 -10.93 13.71 1.04
C SER A 44 -11.01 14.12 -0.43
N LYS A 45 -9.87 14.10 -1.13
CA LYS A 45 -9.73 14.42 -2.55
C LYS A 45 -9.62 13.13 -3.37
N LEU A 46 -10.35 13.07 -4.47
CA LEU A 46 -10.42 11.90 -5.35
C LEU A 46 -9.19 11.90 -6.28
N GLU A 47 -8.05 11.46 -5.76
CA GLU A 47 -6.78 11.37 -6.49
C GLU A 47 -6.40 9.90 -6.74
N MET A 48 -5.52 9.67 -7.72
CA MET A 48 -5.03 8.33 -8.01
C MET A 48 -4.16 7.80 -6.85
N PRO A 49 -4.48 6.64 -6.23
CA PRO A 49 -3.68 6.09 -5.15
C PRO A 49 -2.25 5.77 -5.61
N ASP A 50 -1.27 6.20 -4.80
CA ASP A 50 0.15 5.95 -5.07
C ASP A 50 0.51 4.47 -4.92
N THR A 51 1.51 4.05 -5.67
CA THR A 51 2.12 2.73 -5.61
C THR A 51 2.61 2.36 -4.21
N GLN A 52 3.11 3.32 -3.42
CA GLN A 52 3.56 3.07 -2.05
C GLN A 52 2.39 2.78 -1.13
N LEU A 53 1.26 3.47 -1.32
CA LEU A 53 0.03 3.24 -0.58
C LEU A 53 -0.55 1.85 -0.87
N LEU A 54 -0.60 1.46 -2.15
CA LEU A 54 -1.07 0.12 -2.51
C LEU A 54 -0.16 -0.98 -1.92
N LYS A 55 1.15 -0.72 -1.81
CA LYS A 55 2.08 -1.64 -1.14
C LYS A 55 1.85 -1.71 0.37
N SER A 56 1.62 -0.59 1.05
CA SER A 56 1.37 -0.60 2.50
C SER A 56 0.05 -1.31 2.85
N LEU A 57 -0.93 -1.27 1.96
CA LEU A 57 -2.20 -2.00 2.08
C LEU A 57 -2.08 -3.48 1.65
N ASN A 58 -0.88 -3.98 1.35
CA ASN A 58 -0.62 -5.32 0.80
C ASN A 58 -1.41 -5.64 -0.49
N ARG A 59 -1.87 -4.61 -1.22
CA ARG A 59 -2.63 -4.74 -2.49
C ARG A 59 -1.69 -4.86 -3.68
N THR A 60 -0.81 -5.86 -3.63
CA THR A 60 0.14 -6.15 -4.71
C THR A 60 -0.54 -6.72 -5.95
N ASP A 61 -1.67 -7.39 -5.77
CA ASP A 61 -2.62 -7.85 -6.79
C ASP A 61 -3.07 -6.72 -7.73
N LEU A 62 -3.55 -5.60 -7.15
CA LEU A 62 -3.97 -4.42 -7.91
C LEU A 62 -2.81 -3.81 -8.70
N ILE A 63 -1.64 -3.72 -8.08
CA ILE A 63 -0.43 -3.19 -8.75
C ILE A 63 -0.08 -4.04 -9.97
N HIS A 64 -0.11 -5.37 -9.85
CA HIS A 64 0.18 -6.27 -10.95
C HIS A 64 -0.87 -6.17 -12.05
N ALA A 65 -2.16 -6.14 -11.69
CA ALA A 65 -3.25 -5.98 -12.65
C ALA A 65 -3.14 -4.67 -13.43
N ILE A 66 -2.90 -3.55 -12.75
CA ILE A 66 -2.73 -2.23 -13.38
C ILE A 66 -1.57 -2.26 -14.38
N ARG A 67 -0.40 -2.80 -13.97
CA ARG A 67 0.80 -2.79 -14.81
C ARG A 67 0.75 -3.77 -15.99
N LYS A 68 0.14 -4.95 -15.81
CA LYS A 68 0.15 -6.02 -16.81
C LYS A 68 -1.07 -6.00 -17.73
N LYS A 69 -2.26 -5.65 -17.23
CA LYS A 69 -3.52 -5.74 -17.98
C LYS A 69 -4.07 -4.40 -18.43
N HIS A 70 -3.84 -3.32 -17.67
CA HIS A 70 -4.51 -2.03 -17.90
C HIS A 70 -3.57 -0.92 -18.39
N GLY A 71 -2.33 -1.25 -18.77
CA GLY A 71 -1.39 -0.29 -19.38
C GLY A 71 -0.71 0.66 -18.40
N GLY A 72 -0.79 0.39 -17.09
CA GLY A 72 -0.13 1.16 -16.04
C GLY A 72 -1.01 2.24 -15.40
N PHE A 73 -0.47 2.89 -14.36
CA PHE A 73 -1.20 3.85 -13.52
C PHE A 73 -1.68 5.08 -14.30
N VAL A 74 -0.89 5.55 -15.27
CA VAL A 74 -1.25 6.70 -16.11
C VAL A 74 -2.44 6.38 -17.01
N ALA A 75 -2.48 5.20 -17.61
CA ALA A 75 -3.60 4.78 -18.45
C ALA A 75 -4.89 4.63 -17.64
N VAL A 76 -4.80 4.05 -16.44
CA VAL A 76 -5.94 3.89 -15.54
C VAL A 76 -6.45 5.24 -15.03
N ALA A 77 -5.58 6.20 -14.72
CA ALA A 77 -6.02 7.53 -14.28
C ALA A 77 -6.69 8.31 -15.39
N LYS A 78 -6.16 8.24 -16.61
CA LYS A 78 -6.83 8.84 -17.79
C LYS A 78 -8.23 8.29 -17.96
N LYS A 79 -8.41 6.96 -17.84
CA LYS A 79 -9.73 6.31 -17.93
C LYS A 79 -10.67 6.70 -16.78
N LEU A 80 -10.13 6.96 -15.59
CA LEU A 80 -10.91 7.35 -14.42
C LEU A 80 -11.08 8.86 -14.28
N SER A 81 -10.53 9.65 -15.21
CA SER A 81 -10.44 11.12 -15.12
C SER A 81 -9.91 11.59 -13.76
N LEU A 82 -8.98 10.83 -13.18
CA LEU A 82 -8.37 11.16 -11.89
C LEU A 82 -7.10 11.98 -12.14
N PRO A 83 -6.90 13.08 -11.39
CA PRO A 83 -5.65 13.82 -11.45
C PRO A 83 -4.49 12.92 -11.00
N ILE A 84 -3.39 12.97 -11.74
CA ILE A 84 -2.15 12.29 -11.38
C ILE A 84 -1.14 13.37 -11.07
N ASP A 85 -0.65 13.39 -9.83
CA ASP A 85 0.53 14.18 -9.47
C ASP A 85 1.80 13.46 -9.95
N THR A 86 1.96 13.37 -11.27
CA THR A 86 3.24 12.94 -11.87
C THR A 86 4.20 14.13 -11.86
N ASN A 87 4.62 14.54 -10.66
CA ASN A 87 5.67 15.54 -10.56
C ASN A 87 7.01 14.86 -10.91
N ALA A 88 7.45 14.99 -12.17
CA ALA A 88 8.73 14.45 -12.63
C ALA A 88 9.91 14.89 -11.74
N LYS A 89 9.84 16.09 -11.15
CA LYS A 89 10.84 16.58 -10.19
C LYS A 89 10.85 15.76 -8.88
N SER A 90 9.71 15.22 -8.47
CA SER A 90 9.58 14.37 -7.27
C SER A 90 10.34 13.04 -7.42
N VAL A 91 10.31 12.44 -8.62
CA VAL A 91 10.98 11.15 -8.88
C VAL A 91 12.50 11.23 -8.68
N ASP A 92 13.14 12.27 -9.21
CA ASP A 92 14.59 12.44 -9.07
C ASP A 92 15.00 12.86 -7.65
N VAL A 93 14.15 13.61 -6.96
CA VAL A 93 14.34 13.92 -5.53
C VAL A 93 14.27 12.63 -4.69
N ASN A 94 13.30 11.75 -4.95
CA ASN A 94 13.14 10.48 -4.24
C ASN A 94 14.34 9.54 -4.44
N LYS A 95 14.90 9.45 -5.66
CA LYS A 95 16.14 8.70 -5.91
C LYS A 95 17.30 9.24 -5.08
N LYS A 96 17.48 10.57 -5.04
CA LYS A 96 18.53 11.22 -4.23
C LYS A 96 18.33 10.97 -2.73
N LEU A 97 17.08 11.03 -2.24
CA LEU A 97 16.76 10.76 -0.83
C LEU A 97 17.03 9.30 -0.44
N ALA A 98 16.65 8.34 -1.28
CA ALA A 98 16.91 6.91 -1.04
C ALA A 98 18.42 6.62 -0.92
N VAL A 99 19.23 7.18 -1.84
CA VAL A 99 20.70 7.07 -1.78
C VAL A 99 21.25 7.67 -0.49
N ARG A 100 20.76 8.85 -0.07
CA ARG A 100 21.19 9.51 1.17
C ARG A 100 20.85 8.68 2.41
N GLN A 101 19.64 8.12 2.48
CA GLN A 101 19.21 7.28 3.59
C GLN A 101 20.09 6.02 3.71
N LYS A 102 20.39 5.36 2.59
CA LYS A 102 21.30 4.21 2.54
C LYS A 102 22.67 4.56 3.13
N ARG A 103 23.30 5.64 2.65
CA ARG A 103 24.61 6.11 3.15
C ARG A 103 24.59 6.45 4.65
N ARG A 104 23.52 7.10 5.13
CA ARG A 104 23.36 7.40 6.57
C ARG A 104 23.30 6.11 7.39
N ARG A 105 22.54 5.11 6.92
CA ARG A 105 22.42 3.82 7.60
C ARG A 105 23.76 3.08 7.65
N GLU A 106 24.50 3.06 6.55
CA GLU A 106 25.85 2.47 6.49
C GLU A 106 26.79 3.16 7.48
N ARG A 107 26.79 4.49 7.52
CA ARG A 107 27.60 5.26 8.49
C ARG A 107 27.19 4.99 9.94
N LEU A 108 25.90 4.87 10.25
CA LEU A 108 25.45 4.51 11.60
C LEU A 108 25.91 3.11 11.99
N ILE A 109 25.86 2.15 11.06
CA ILE A 109 26.36 0.80 11.28
C ILE A 109 27.88 0.82 11.53
N GLU A 110 28.63 1.60 10.77
CA GLU A 110 30.08 1.77 10.94
C GLU A 110 30.41 2.40 12.30
N LEU A 111 29.75 3.50 12.68
CA LEU A 111 29.93 4.13 13.99
C LEU A 111 29.59 3.17 15.13
N ASN A 112 28.51 2.40 15.02
CA ASN A 112 28.11 1.44 16.04
C ASN A 112 29.13 0.27 16.16
N LYS A 113 29.81 -0.10 15.07
CA LYS A 113 30.89 -1.11 15.10
C LYS A 113 32.13 -0.59 15.81
N HIS A 114 32.45 0.69 15.67
CA HIS A 114 33.64 1.30 16.28
C HIS A 114 33.44 1.75 17.74
N ASN A 115 32.18 1.84 18.20
CA ASN A 115 31.84 2.15 19.59
C ASN A 115 31.79 0.90 20.51
N VAL A 116 32.32 -0.24 20.06
CA VAL A 116 32.49 -1.44 20.88
C VAL A 116 33.86 -1.38 21.57
N PHE A 117 33.96 -0.55 22.61
CA PHE A 117 35.06 -0.55 23.58
C PHE A 117 34.47 -0.43 24.98
#